data_AF-A0A1F2PND8-F1
#
_entry.id   AF-A0A1F2PND8-F1
#
_cell.length_a   1.000
_cell.length_b   1.000
_cell.length_c   1.000
_cell.angle_alpha   90.00
_cell.angle_beta   90.00
_cell.angle_gamma   90.00
#
_symmetry.space_group_name_H-M   'P 1'
#
loop_
_entity.id
_entity.type
_entity.pdbx_description
1 polymer ?
#
loop_
_entity_poly.entity_id
_entity_poly.type
_entity_poly.pdbx_seq_one_letter_code
_entity_poly.pdbx_strand_id
1 'polypeptide(L)'
;MSQKELGIKSGFSAATADVRIRQYKSHKMIPKETKSNEIDTTLELDVSPLKDHDIYSNLDLMQILFKSEENHGLLMEKETNRYVSVI
;
A
#
# COMPACT_ATOMS: atom_id res chain seq x y z
N MET A 1 -10.31 7.54 -5.09
CA MET A 1 -10.05 6.62 -6.22
C MET A 1 -10.77 5.31 -5.97
N SER A 2 -11.55 4.82 -6.94
CA SER A 2 -12.26 3.52 -6.84
C SER A 2 -11.38 2.33 -7.25
N GLN A 3 -11.74 1.10 -6.85
CA GLN A 3 -11.02 -0.12 -7.24
C GLN A 3 -10.94 -0.26 -8.77
N LYS A 4 -12.03 0.11 -9.47
CA LYS A 4 -12.10 0.12 -10.93
C LYS A 4 -11.19 1.17 -11.56
N GLU A 5 -11.16 2.39 -11.03
CA GLU A 5 -10.26 3.46 -11.50
C GLU A 5 -8.79 3.09 -11.33
N LEU A 6 -8.44 2.51 -10.17
CA LEU A 6 -7.09 2.02 -9.91
C LEU A 6 -6.68 0.98 -10.95
N GLY A 7 -7.53 -0.02 -11.17
CA GLY A 7 -7.22 -1.06 -12.14
C GLY A 7 -7.07 -0.51 -13.57
N ILE A 8 -7.90 0.44 -13.98
CA ILE A 8 -7.79 1.07 -15.30
C ILE A 8 -6.46 1.82 -15.43
N LYS A 9 -6.06 2.61 -14.43
CA LYS A 9 -4.78 3.32 -14.45
C LYS A 9 -3.56 2.38 -14.42
N SER A 10 -3.66 1.25 -13.73
CA SER A 10 -2.64 0.19 -13.72
C SER A 10 -2.70 -0.75 -14.94
N GLY A 11 -3.31 -0.31 -16.05
CA GLY A 11 -3.30 -1.02 -17.33
C GLY A 11 -4.21 -2.25 -17.41
N PHE A 12 -5.22 -2.38 -16.56
CA PHE A 12 -6.26 -3.39 -16.70
C PHE A 12 -7.41 -2.89 -17.59
N SER A 13 -8.06 -3.80 -18.32
CA SER A 13 -9.26 -3.44 -19.07
C SER A 13 -10.39 -3.06 -18.11
N ALA A 14 -11.24 -2.11 -18.50
CA ALA A 14 -12.34 -1.62 -17.65
C ALA A 14 -13.32 -2.73 -17.20
N ALA A 15 -13.40 -3.82 -17.96
CA ALA A 15 -14.21 -5.00 -17.63
C ALA A 15 -13.61 -5.86 -16.51
N THR A 16 -12.28 -5.90 -16.38
CA THR A 16 -11.57 -6.78 -15.42
C THR A 16 -10.87 -6.04 -14.29
N ALA A 17 -10.72 -4.71 -14.42
CA ALA A 17 -10.03 -3.85 -13.47
C ALA A 17 -10.52 -4.02 -12.04
N ASP A 18 -11.83 -3.93 -11.81
CA ASP A 18 -12.42 -4.02 -10.47
C ASP A 18 -12.19 -5.40 -9.83
N VAL A 19 -12.46 -6.47 -10.58
CA VAL A 19 -12.30 -7.85 -10.11
C VAL A 19 -10.85 -8.17 -9.76
N ARG A 20 -9.88 -7.76 -10.61
CA ARG A 20 -8.46 -8.05 -10.39
C ARG A 20 -7.90 -7.31 -9.18
N ILE A 21 -8.21 -6.01 -9.04
CA ILE A 21 -7.80 -5.23 -7.86
C ILE A 21 -8.42 -5.79 -6.58
N ARG A 22 -9.69 -6.22 -6.62
CA ARG A 22 -10.35 -6.86 -5.47
C ARG A 22 -9.67 -8.18 -5.09
N GLN A 23 -9.31 -9.01 -6.06
CA GLN A 23 -8.60 -10.27 -5.83
C GLN A 23 -7.23 -10.07 -5.18
N TYR A 24 -6.48 -9.05 -5.60
CA TYR A 24 -5.20 -8.68 -4.99
C TYR A 24 -5.38 -8.19 -3.55
N LYS A 25 -6.35 -7.32 -3.28
CA LYS A 25 -6.66 -6.87 -1.90
C LYS A 25 -7.05 -8.01 -0.98
N SER A 26 -7.82 -8.98 -1.47
CA SER A 26 -8.25 -10.13 -0.68
C SER A 26 -7.19 -11.24 -0.56
N HIS A 27 -5.96 -11.02 -1.04
CA HIS A 27 -4.89 -12.03 -1.06
C HIS A 27 -5.27 -13.34 -1.77
N LYS A 28 -6.28 -13.30 -2.65
CA LYS A 28 -6.74 -14.48 -3.41
C LYS A 28 -5.83 -14.75 -4.61
N MET A 29 -5.05 -13.75 -5.01
CA MET A 29 -4.07 -13.84 -6.08
C MET A 29 -2.92 -12.89 -5.76
N ILE A 30 -1.68 -13.32 -5.96
CA ILE A 30 -0.50 -12.47 -5.82
C ILE A 30 -0.16 -11.91 -7.21
N PRO A 31 -0.11 -10.57 -7.40
CA PRO A 31 0.29 -9.98 -8.67
C PRO A 31 1.74 -10.34 -9.00
N LYS A 32 2.05 -10.48 -10.30
CA LYS A 32 3.46 -10.55 -10.75
C LYS A 32 4.15 -9.23 -10.47
N GLU A 33 5.46 -9.24 -10.24
CA GLU A 33 6.25 -8.04 -9.91
C GLU A 33 6.05 -6.88 -10.87
N THR A 34 5.94 -7.15 -12.18
CA THR A 34 5.65 -6.12 -13.18
C THR A 34 4.32 -5.40 -12.90
N LYS A 35 3.30 -6.15 -12.47
CA LYS A 35 1.97 -5.61 -12.18
C LYS A 35 1.90 -4.94 -10.82
N SER A 36 2.73 -5.37 -9.86
CA SER A 36 2.91 -4.66 -8.59
C SER A 36 3.51 -3.28 -8.84
N ASN A 37 4.60 -3.19 -9.60
CA ASN A 37 5.26 -1.92 -9.89
C ASN A 37 4.33 -0.93 -10.64
N GLU A 38 3.48 -1.42 -11.54
CA GLU A 38 2.47 -0.58 -12.23
C GLU A 38 1.41 -0.04 -11.25
N ILE A 39 0.98 -0.84 -10.27
CA ILE A 39 0.05 -0.41 -9.21
C ILE A 39 0.74 0.60 -8.29
N ASP A 40 1.97 0.33 -7.87
CA ASP A 40 2.76 1.21 -6.99
C ASP A 40 3.00 2.57 -7.65
N THR A 41 3.37 2.58 -8.93
CA THR A 41 3.51 3.81 -9.74
C THR A 41 2.18 4.56 -9.84
N THR A 42 1.06 3.84 -10.00
CA THR A 42 -0.27 4.46 -10.07
C THR A 42 -0.68 5.11 -8.76
N LEU A 43 -0.24 4.54 -7.65
CA LEU A 43 -0.57 4.98 -6.31
C LEU A 43 0.41 6.03 -5.77
N GLU A 44 1.45 6.38 -6.53
CA GLU A 44 2.58 7.21 -6.10
C GLU A 44 3.19 6.74 -4.78
N LEU A 45 3.04 5.44 -4.48
CA LEU A 45 3.59 4.86 -3.27
C LEU A 45 5.06 4.56 -3.53
N ASP A 46 5.94 5.31 -2.87
CA ASP A 46 7.31 4.89 -2.71
C ASP A 46 7.34 3.70 -1.76
N VAL A 47 7.40 2.49 -2.32
CA VAL A 47 7.52 1.23 -1.58
C VAL A 47 8.98 0.90 -1.22
N SER A 48 9.94 1.72 -1.65
CA SER A 48 11.37 1.57 -1.29
C SER A 48 11.61 1.46 0.22
N PRO A 49 10.92 2.22 1.10
CA PRO A 49 11.08 2.10 2.55
C PRO A 49 10.62 0.75 3.12
N LEU A 50 9.76 0.02 2.40
CA LEU A 50 9.18 -1.26 2.83
C LEU A 50 9.84 -2.47 2.17
N LYS A 51 10.48 -2.32 1.00
CA LYS A 51 11.15 -3.41 0.28
C LYS A 51 12.52 -3.77 0.87
N ASP A 52 13.24 -2.80 1.41
CA ASP A 52 14.60 -3.01 1.94
C ASP A 52 14.63 -3.40 3.43
N HIS A 53 13.48 -3.34 4.11
CA HIS A 53 13.38 -3.75 5.50
C HIS A 53 12.62 -5.07 5.60
N ASP A 54 13.36 -6.16 5.74
CA ASP A 54 12.79 -7.36 6.31
C ASP A 54 12.32 -7.06 7.75
N ILE A 55 11.02 -7.19 8.00
CA ILE A 55 10.44 -6.98 9.33
C ILE A 55 10.73 -8.22 10.17
N TYR A 56 11.83 -8.20 10.90
CA TYR A 56 12.19 -9.28 11.82
C TYR A 56 11.75 -9.00 13.26
N SER A 57 11.44 -7.74 13.59
CA SER A 57 11.12 -7.32 14.95
C SER A 57 10.13 -6.14 15.02
N ASN A 58 9.54 -5.95 16.22
CA ASN A 58 8.71 -4.78 16.52
C ASN A 58 9.47 -3.45 16.38
N LEU A 59 10.80 -3.48 16.50
CA LEU A 59 11.65 -2.30 16.34
C LEU A 59 11.74 -1.89 14.86
N ASP A 60 11.81 -2.87 13.95
CA ASP A 60 11.86 -2.61 12.50
C ASP A 60 10.55 -1.98 12.03
N LEU A 61 9.41 -2.47 12.54
CA LEU A 61 8.10 -1.87 12.33
C LEU A 61 8.03 -0.43 12.81
N MET A 62 8.54 -0.14 14.02
CA MET A 62 8.56 1.22 14.56
C MET A 62 9.41 2.16 13.70
N GLN A 63 10.59 1.73 13.25
CA GLN A 63 11.44 2.55 12.39
C GLN A 63 10.78 2.87 11.04
N ILE A 64 10.09 1.90 10.44
CA ILE A 64 9.31 2.11 9.22
C ILE A 64 8.19 3.12 9.46
N LEU A 65 7.43 2.98 10.56
CA LEU A 65 6.34 3.89 10.89
C LEU A 65 6.84 5.32 11.13
N PHE A 66 7.95 5.49 11.84
CA PHE A 66 8.60 6.80 12.05
C PHE A 66 9.05 7.43 10.73
N LYS A 67 9.69 6.66 9.85
CA LYS A 67 10.13 7.16 8.54
C LYS A 67 8.95 7.52 7.63
N SER A 68 7.84 6.81 7.78
CA SER A 68 6.59 7.09 7.07
C SER A 68 5.90 8.36 7.59
N GLU A 69 5.91 8.61 8.90
CA GLU A 69 5.47 9.88 9.49
C GLU A 69 6.30 11.05 8.95
N GLU A 70 7.62 10.93 8.92
CA GLU A 70 8.52 11.97 8.44
C GLU A 70 8.35 12.27 6.94
N ASN A 71 8.26 11.23 6.10
CA ASN A 71 8.20 11.39 4.64
C ASN A 71 6.80 11.72 4.12
N HIS A 72 5.74 11.28 4.79
CA HIS A 72 4.36 11.37 4.30
C HIS A 72 3.43 12.19 5.20
N GLY A 73 3.94 12.76 6.30
CA GLY A 73 3.15 13.60 7.22
C GLY A 73 2.08 12.81 7.98
N LEU A 74 2.26 11.51 8.15
CA LEU A 74 1.30 10.64 8.83
C LEU A 74 1.34 10.90 10.34
N LEU A 75 0.41 11.71 10.84
CA LEU A 75 0.21 11.89 12.27
C LEU A 75 -0.56 10.70 12.84
N MET A 76 0.10 9.96 13.74
CA MET A 76 -0.49 8.80 14.40
C MET A 76 -0.97 9.23 15.81
N GLU A 77 -2.28 9.36 16.01
CA GLU A 77 -2.84 9.56 17.34
C GLU A 77 -3.13 8.24 18.03
N LYS A 78 -2.81 8.18 19.32
CA LYS A 78 -3.14 7.03 20.16
C LYS A 78 -4.56 7.21 20.72
N GLU A 79 -5.52 6.49 20.13
CA GLU A 79 -6.78 6.21 20.80
C GLU A 79 -6.61 5.07 21.80
N THR A 80 -7.50 5.00 22.79
CA THR A 80 -7.50 4.13 23.98
C THR A 80 -7.00 2.69 23.76
N ASN A 81 -7.14 2.11 22.57
CA ASN A 81 -6.64 0.77 22.26
C ASN A 81 -6.10 0.57 20.84
N ARG A 82 -5.81 1.66 20.10
CA ARG A 82 -5.32 1.59 18.71
C ARG A 82 -4.67 2.91 18.29
N TYR A 83 -3.71 2.82 17.38
CA TYR A 83 -3.19 4.00 16.68
C TYR A 83 -4.06 4.28 15.47
N VAL A 84 -4.46 5.54 15.32
CA VAL A 84 -5.28 6.01 14.20
C VAL A 84 -4.48 7.08 13.45
N SER A 85 -4.42 6.95 12.13
CA SER A 85 -3.87 7.99 11.27
C SER A 85 -4.92 9.10 11.16
N VAL A 86 -4.53 10.31 11.55
CA VAL A 86 -5.38 11.51 11.44
C VAL A 86 -4.94 12.26 10.19
N ILE A 87 -5.84 12.33 9.19
CA ILE A 87 -5.66 13.05 7.92
C ILE A 87 -6.64 14.22 7.89
#